data_AF-A0A060YK62-F1
#
_entry.id   AF-A0A060YK62-F1
#
_cell.length_a   1.000
_cell.length_b   1.000
_cell.length_c   1.000
_cell.angle_alpha   90.00
_cell.angle_beta   90.00
_cell.angle_gamma   90.00
#
_symmetry.space_group_name_H-M   'P 1'
#
loop_
_entity.id
_entity.type
_entity.pdbx_description
1 polymer ?
#
loop_
_entity_poly.entity_id
_entity_poly.type
_entity_poly.pdbx_seq_one_letter_code
_entity_poly.pdbx_strand_id
1 'polypeptide(L)'
;MGYRTKGKQLGEKATTVTDGSVIALVPKQNSAYNISTSSTFTKSLNRYESMLRTASSPDSLRSRTPMITPDLESGTKLWHLVKNHDHSDQREGDRGSKMVSEIYLTRLLATKGTLQKFVDDLFETIFSTAHRGSALPLAIKYMFDFLDEQADKHCISDLDVRHTWKSNCLPLRFWVNVIKNPQFVFDIHKNSITDACLSVVAQTFMDSCSTSEHKLGKDSPSNKLLYAKDIPNYKNWVERYYSDISRMPVISDQDMSAYLAEQSRLHLSQFNSMSALHEIYSYIVKYKDEILTALERDEQSRRQRLRSKLEQVINTMALAS
;
A
#
# COMPACT_ATOMS: atom_id res chain seq x y z
N MET A 1 -1.44 -16.16 20.35
CA MET A 1 -0.83 -15.44 19.20
C MET A 1 0.08 -14.35 19.74
N GLY A 2 1.39 -14.61 19.84
CA GLY A 2 2.36 -13.69 20.43
C GLY A 2 3.21 -13.02 19.37
N TYR A 3 2.84 -11.80 18.95
CA TYR A 3 3.75 -10.93 18.21
C TYR A 3 4.74 -10.32 19.21
N ARG A 4 5.82 -11.04 19.51
CA ARG A 4 6.92 -10.53 20.36
C ARG A 4 7.93 -9.82 19.45
N THR A 5 7.82 -8.50 19.34
CA THR A 5 8.76 -7.66 18.59
C THR A 5 10.14 -7.76 19.23
N LYS A 6 11.17 -8.17 18.47
CA LYS A 6 12.55 -8.39 18.96
C LYS A 6 13.16 -7.24 19.77
N GLY A 7 12.66 -6.00 19.60
CA GLY A 7 13.06 -4.85 20.41
C GLY A 7 12.75 -4.97 21.91
N LYS A 8 11.67 -5.66 22.29
CA LYS A 8 11.34 -5.87 23.72
C LYS A 8 12.30 -6.83 24.42
N GLN A 9 12.73 -7.90 23.74
CA GLN A 9 13.63 -8.91 24.34
C GLN A 9 15.03 -8.38 24.69
N LEU A 10 15.53 -7.38 23.95
CA LEU A 10 16.86 -6.82 24.21
C LEU A 10 16.84 -5.77 25.33
N GLY A 11 15.77 -4.99 25.44
CA GLY A 11 15.51 -4.17 26.62
C GLY A 11 15.36 -5.02 27.88
N GLU A 12 14.63 -6.14 27.79
CA GLU A 12 14.47 -7.13 28.87
C GLU A 12 15.82 -7.71 29.33
N LYS A 13 16.74 -8.02 28.40
CA LYS A 13 18.10 -8.47 28.75
C LYS A 13 18.95 -7.37 29.39
N ALA A 14 18.83 -6.13 28.93
CA ALA A 14 19.57 -5.00 29.50
C ALA A 14 19.14 -4.69 30.94
N THR A 15 17.92 -5.04 31.33
CA THR A 15 17.37 -4.85 32.67
C THR A 15 17.24 -6.14 33.49
N THR A 16 17.96 -7.21 33.14
CA THR A 16 17.97 -8.50 33.87
C THR A 16 16.58 -9.09 34.14
N VAL A 17 15.65 -8.97 33.18
CA VAL A 17 14.32 -9.59 33.27
C VAL A 17 14.48 -11.09 33.04
N THR A 18 14.06 -11.91 34.01
CA THR A 18 14.12 -13.38 33.92
C THR A 18 12.81 -13.96 33.39
N ASP A 19 12.87 -15.21 32.94
CA ASP A 19 11.67 -15.94 32.54
C ASP A 19 10.68 -16.06 33.72
N GLY A 20 9.40 -15.90 33.45
CA GLY A 20 8.35 -15.85 34.48
C GLY A 20 8.21 -14.52 35.24
N SER A 21 8.96 -13.47 34.88
CA SER A 21 8.83 -12.15 35.51
C SER A 21 7.42 -11.56 35.36
N VAL A 22 6.93 -10.94 36.43
CA VAL A 22 5.66 -10.20 36.42
C VAL A 22 5.88 -8.81 35.84
N ILE A 23 5.08 -8.44 34.84
CA ILE A 23 5.18 -7.16 34.13
C ILE A 23 3.83 -6.45 34.19
N ALA A 24 3.83 -5.14 34.46
CA ALA A 24 2.64 -4.29 34.42
C ALA A 24 2.82 -3.16 33.38
N LEU A 25 1.75 -2.86 32.65
CA LEU A 25 1.68 -1.66 31.81
C LEU A 25 1.04 -0.55 32.63
N VAL A 26 1.82 0.45 33.01
CA VAL A 26 1.34 1.63 33.74
C VAL A 26 1.35 2.84 32.81
N PRO A 27 0.29 3.67 32.78
CA PRO A 27 0.33 4.96 32.09
C PRO A 27 1.53 5.77 32.60
N LYS A 28 2.26 6.41 31.69
CA LYS A 28 3.37 7.29 32.09
C LYS A 28 2.78 8.49 32.83
N GLN A 29 2.76 8.42 34.17
CA GLN A 29 2.46 9.58 35.00
C GLN A 29 3.65 10.54 34.88
N ASN A 30 3.40 11.81 34.56
CA ASN A 30 4.40 12.89 34.66
C ASN A 30 4.67 13.19 36.16
N SER A 31 5.09 12.18 36.91
CA SER A 31 5.40 12.29 38.32
C SER A 31 6.84 12.80 38.43
N ALA A 32 6.99 14.09 38.71
CA ALA A 32 8.25 14.73 39.13
C ALA A 32 8.84 14.14 40.44
N TYR A 33 8.18 13.13 41.03
CA TYR A 33 8.55 12.47 42.27
C TYR A 33 8.60 10.97 42.01
N ASN A 34 9.74 10.48 41.53
CA ASN A 34 10.29 9.11 41.65
C ASN A 34 11.32 8.82 40.55
N ILE A 35 12.25 9.75 40.31
CA ILE A 35 13.51 9.40 39.66
C ILE A 35 14.46 8.99 40.77
N SER A 36 14.44 7.71 41.14
CA SER A 36 15.57 7.08 41.78
C SER A 36 16.75 7.15 40.81
N THR A 37 17.80 7.80 41.26
CA THR A 37 19.05 8.13 40.57
C THR A 37 19.72 6.90 39.95
N SER A 38 19.50 6.65 38.66
CA SER A 38 20.43 5.91 37.78
C SER A 38 20.03 6.08 36.31
N SER A 39 20.39 7.21 35.72
CA SER A 39 20.73 7.35 34.30
C SER A 39 20.80 8.83 33.94
N THR A 40 21.95 9.26 33.43
CA THR A 40 22.25 10.62 32.97
C THR A 40 21.43 11.03 31.72
N PHE A 41 20.44 10.22 31.31
CA PHE A 41 19.71 10.36 30.05
C PHE A 41 18.41 11.17 30.15
N THR A 42 17.96 11.52 31.36
CA THR A 42 16.63 12.13 31.58
C THR A 42 16.62 13.66 31.58
N LYS A 43 17.78 14.32 31.72
CA LYS A 43 17.84 15.79 31.83
C LYS A 43 17.62 16.54 30.50
N SER A 44 17.81 15.90 29.34
CA SER A 44 17.60 16.55 28.03
C SER A 44 16.12 16.61 27.61
N LEU A 45 15.26 15.76 28.17
CA LEU A 45 13.86 15.65 27.74
C LEU A 45 12.95 16.78 28.26
N ASN A 46 13.26 17.32 29.44
CA ASN A 46 12.39 18.30 30.12
C ASN A 46 12.41 19.70 29.51
N ARG A 47 13.38 20.05 28.66
CA ARG A 47 13.48 21.41 28.11
C ARG A 47 12.59 21.67 26.88
N TYR A 48 12.07 20.62 26.25
CA TYR A 48 11.29 20.73 25.00
C TYR A 48 9.77 20.77 25.19
N GLU A 49 9.23 20.32 26.34
CA GLU A 49 7.77 20.32 26.57
C GLU A 49 7.19 21.74 26.74
N SER A 50 8.01 22.75 27.07
CA SER A 50 7.52 24.09 27.42
C SER A 50 7.31 25.04 26.23
N MET A 51 7.73 24.72 25.00
CA MET A 51 7.73 25.69 23.88
C MET A 51 6.78 25.40 22.70
N LEU A 52 5.90 24.39 22.76
CA LEU A 52 5.03 24.03 21.61
C LEU A 52 3.53 24.10 21.94
N ARG A 53 3.07 25.27 22.39
CA ARG A 53 1.63 25.61 22.45
C ARG A 53 1.29 26.75 21.51
N THR A 54 1.25 26.51 20.20
CA THR A 54 0.47 27.32 19.25
C THR A 54 0.10 26.52 17.98
N ALA A 55 -1.23 26.42 17.77
CA ALA A 55 -2.01 26.30 16.53
C ALA A 55 -1.52 25.44 15.34
N SER A 56 -2.26 24.36 15.02
CA SER A 56 -3.06 24.15 13.78
C SER A 56 -3.28 22.65 13.45
N SER A 57 -4.55 22.30 13.15
CA SER A 57 -5.14 21.06 12.60
C SER A 57 -4.92 19.66 13.25
N PRO A 58 -5.96 18.78 13.24
CA PRO A 58 -5.94 17.51 13.94
C PRO A 58 -5.43 16.37 13.05
N ASP A 59 -4.11 16.25 12.92
CA ASP A 59 -3.51 14.99 12.48
C ASP A 59 -3.51 13.98 13.63
N SER A 60 -3.87 12.74 13.28
CA SER A 60 -4.09 11.59 14.16
C SER A 60 -3.09 11.47 15.32
N LEU A 61 -3.57 11.81 16.53
CA LEU A 61 -2.84 11.76 17.81
C LEU A 61 -2.42 10.34 18.28
N ARG A 62 -2.49 9.30 17.42
CA ARG A 62 -2.08 7.94 17.77
C ARG A 62 -0.73 7.50 17.19
N SER A 63 -0.06 8.34 16.42
CA SER A 63 1.35 8.12 16.02
C SER A 63 2.31 8.97 16.86
N ARG A 64 2.36 8.72 18.16
CA ARG A 64 3.54 9.04 18.97
C ARG A 64 4.04 7.77 19.66
N THR A 65 4.52 6.83 18.84
CA THR A 65 5.69 6.06 19.28
C THR A 65 6.71 7.10 19.73
N PRO A 66 7.35 7.00 20.91
CA PRO A 66 8.55 7.77 21.15
C PRO A 66 9.59 7.19 20.20
N MET A 67 9.58 7.65 18.96
CA MET A 67 10.77 7.70 18.14
C MET A 67 11.72 8.51 19.00
N ILE A 68 12.72 7.83 19.57
CA ILE A 68 13.96 8.47 19.96
C ILE A 68 14.51 9.01 18.65
N THR A 69 14.00 10.14 18.16
CA THR A 69 14.68 10.94 17.16
C THR A 69 15.93 11.42 17.88
N PRO A 70 17.13 10.91 17.54
CA PRO A 70 18.33 11.42 18.15
C PRO A 70 18.39 12.90 17.79
N ASP A 71 18.56 13.70 18.82
CA ASP A 71 19.00 15.07 18.70
C ASP A 71 20.22 15.08 17.77
N LEU A 72 20.06 15.66 16.58
CA LEU A 72 21.12 15.71 15.56
C LEU A 72 22.30 16.58 16.05
N GLU A 73 22.11 17.36 17.12
CA GLU A 73 23.12 18.24 17.69
C GLU A 73 24.18 17.53 18.54
N SER A 74 23.94 16.30 19.02
CA SER A 74 24.82 15.64 20.01
C SER A 74 25.82 14.62 19.42
N GLY A 75 25.95 14.53 18.08
CA GLY A 75 26.94 13.68 17.40
C GLY A 75 26.82 12.17 17.70
N THR A 76 25.75 11.74 18.37
CA THR A 76 25.60 10.38 18.90
C THR A 76 24.68 9.55 18.00
N LYS A 77 25.19 8.42 17.49
CA LYS A 77 24.43 7.47 16.65
C LYS A 77 23.85 6.34 17.50
N LEU A 78 22.51 6.27 17.57
CA LEU A 78 21.80 5.17 18.23
C LEU A 78 21.82 3.92 17.33
N TRP A 79 22.07 2.77 17.93
CA TRP A 79 21.98 1.46 17.28
C TRP A 79 21.36 0.45 18.26
N HIS A 80 20.83 -0.65 17.72
CA HIS A 80 20.18 -1.69 18.53
C HIS A 80 20.90 -3.03 18.36
N LEU A 81 20.72 -3.68 17.21
CA LEU A 81 21.34 -4.98 16.91
C LEU A 81 22.56 -4.89 15.99
N VAL A 82 22.62 -3.86 15.16
CA VAL A 82 23.68 -3.68 14.17
C VAL A 82 24.25 -2.29 14.35
N LYS A 83 25.55 -2.21 14.66
CA LYS A 83 26.32 -0.96 14.69
C LYS A 83 27.07 -0.82 13.38
N ASN A 84 26.53 -0.03 12.45
CA ASN A 84 27.24 0.32 11.22
C ASN A 84 28.46 1.17 11.63
N HIS A 85 29.68 0.69 11.36
CA HIS A 85 30.88 1.49 11.58
C HIS A 85 30.96 2.53 10.47
N ASP A 86 31.20 3.79 10.84
CA ASP A 86 31.52 4.83 9.87
C ASP A 86 32.83 4.46 9.17
N HIS A 87 32.84 4.52 7.85
CA HIS A 87 34.00 4.24 7.03
C HIS A 87 35.11 5.28 7.26
N SER A 88 35.93 5.11 8.30
CA SER A 88 37.16 5.88 8.46
C SER A 88 38.42 5.04 8.72
N ASP A 89 38.33 3.72 8.90
CA ASP A 89 39.51 2.86 9.02
C ASP A 89 39.32 1.53 8.27
N GLN A 90 39.53 1.55 6.94
CA GLN A 90 39.87 0.32 6.21
C GLN A 90 41.38 0.10 6.34
N ARG A 91 41.76 -0.69 7.36
CA ARG A 91 42.97 -1.51 7.27
C ARG A 91 42.56 -2.94 6.93
N GLU A 92 43.33 -3.50 6.01
CA GLU A 92 43.12 -4.74 5.31
C GLU A 92 42.80 -5.93 6.21
N GLY A 93 41.91 -6.80 5.72
CA GLY A 93 41.86 -8.20 6.14
C GLY A 93 40.68 -8.62 7.00
N ASP A 94 39.99 -9.62 6.48
CA ASP A 94 39.37 -10.71 7.24
C ASP A 94 37.86 -10.65 7.58
N ARG A 95 37.10 -11.38 6.74
CA ARG A 95 36.07 -12.35 7.13
C ARG A 95 34.74 -11.89 7.76
N GLY A 96 34.41 -10.61 7.82
CA GLY A 96 33.10 -10.16 8.31
C GLY A 96 31.95 -10.23 7.29
N SER A 97 32.23 -9.96 6.00
CA SER A 97 31.18 -9.70 4.99
C SER A 97 30.68 -10.95 4.25
N LYS A 98 31.51 -12.00 4.15
CA LYS A 98 31.21 -13.21 3.35
C LYS A 98 30.50 -14.32 4.12
N MET A 99 30.44 -14.28 5.46
CA MET A 99 30.08 -15.46 6.25
C MET A 99 28.58 -15.79 6.35
N VAL A 100 27.65 -15.08 5.68
CA VAL A 100 26.20 -15.25 6.02
C VAL A 100 25.22 -15.11 4.85
N SER A 101 25.61 -14.98 3.58
CA SER A 101 24.60 -14.93 2.49
C SER A 101 23.77 -16.22 2.38
N GLU A 102 24.39 -17.39 2.53
CA GLU A 102 23.71 -18.70 2.48
C GLU A 102 22.85 -18.97 3.72
N ILE A 103 23.30 -18.62 4.92
CA ILE A 103 22.51 -18.77 6.16
C ILE A 103 21.26 -17.87 6.11
N TYR A 104 21.38 -16.66 5.55
CA TYR A 104 20.22 -15.78 5.37
C TYR A 104 19.25 -16.33 4.31
N LEU A 105 19.75 -16.96 3.25
CA LEU A 105 18.89 -17.59 2.24
C LEU A 105 18.05 -18.73 2.82
N THR A 106 18.64 -19.62 3.62
CA THR A 106 17.88 -20.70 4.29
C THR A 106 16.82 -20.15 5.23
N ARG A 107 17.10 -19.04 5.95
CA ARG A 107 16.10 -18.37 6.80
C ARG A 107 14.98 -17.72 6.00
N LEU A 108 15.28 -17.14 4.83
CA LEU A 108 14.27 -16.61 3.91
C LEU A 108 13.37 -17.73 3.40
N LEU A 109 13.96 -18.86 2.98
CA LEU A 109 13.22 -20.04 2.54
C LEU A 109 12.33 -20.63 3.65
N ALA A 110 12.84 -20.73 4.88
CA ALA A 110 12.05 -21.19 6.02
C ALA A 110 10.86 -20.25 6.32
N THR A 111 11.09 -18.94 6.26
CA THR A 111 10.02 -17.95 6.44
C THR A 111 8.99 -18.02 5.32
N LYS A 112 9.44 -18.11 4.06
CA LYS A 112 8.58 -18.30 2.89
C LYS A 112 7.76 -19.57 3.02
N GLY A 113 8.39 -20.71 3.34
CA GLY A 113 7.71 -21.99 3.55
C GLY A 113 6.63 -21.91 4.64
N THR A 114 6.89 -21.18 5.72
CA THR A 114 5.90 -20.98 6.81
C THR A 114 4.71 -20.14 6.36
N LEU A 115 4.94 -19.12 5.51
CA LEU A 115 3.91 -18.20 5.03
C LEU A 115 3.21 -18.67 3.75
N GLN A 116 3.74 -19.70 3.09
CA GLN A 116 3.34 -20.12 1.75
C GLN A 116 1.84 -20.30 1.59
N LYS A 117 1.21 -21.08 2.50
CA LYS A 117 -0.22 -21.35 2.44
C LYS A 117 -1.07 -20.07 2.48
N PHE A 118 -0.67 -19.08 3.28
CA PHE A 118 -1.41 -17.81 3.37
C PHE A 118 -1.28 -16.99 2.08
N VAL A 119 -0.14 -17.07 1.40
CA VAL A 119 0.06 -16.43 0.09
C VAL A 119 -0.77 -17.13 -0.98
N ASP A 120 -0.76 -18.47 -1.00
CA ASP A 120 -1.55 -19.27 -1.92
C ASP A 120 -3.05 -19.02 -1.74
N ASP A 121 -3.55 -19.12 -0.49
CA ASP A 121 -4.95 -18.88 -0.16
C ASP A 121 -5.40 -17.47 -0.61
N LEU A 122 -4.54 -16.45 -0.45
CA LEU A 122 -4.82 -15.09 -0.89
C LEU A 122 -4.88 -14.98 -2.42
N PHE A 123 -3.90 -15.52 -3.13
CA PHE A 123 -3.81 -15.43 -4.59
C PHE A 123 -4.94 -16.22 -5.25
N GLU A 124 -5.22 -17.41 -4.75
CA GLU A 124 -6.33 -18.25 -5.22
C GLU A 124 -7.68 -17.55 -4.99
N THR A 125 -7.88 -16.91 -3.84
CA THR A 125 -9.10 -16.14 -3.57
C THR A 125 -9.26 -14.96 -4.52
N ILE A 126 -8.17 -14.23 -4.80
CA ILE A 126 -8.20 -13.07 -5.72
C ILE A 126 -8.47 -13.51 -7.16
N PHE A 127 -7.87 -14.61 -7.61
CA PHE A 127 -8.00 -15.14 -8.98
C PHE A 127 -9.03 -16.28 -9.09
N SER A 128 -10.13 -16.18 -8.35
CA SER A 128 -11.25 -17.12 -8.44
C SER A 128 -12.52 -16.43 -8.94
N THR A 129 -13.26 -17.12 -9.81
CA THR A 129 -14.59 -16.69 -10.29
C THR A 129 -15.73 -17.13 -9.36
N ALA A 130 -15.45 -18.10 -8.48
CA ALA A 130 -16.36 -18.56 -7.45
C ALA A 130 -15.57 -19.08 -6.24
N HIS A 131 -15.51 -18.30 -5.16
CA HIS A 131 -14.83 -18.70 -3.93
C HIS A 131 -15.86 -18.87 -2.81
N ARG A 132 -15.98 -20.09 -2.27
CA ARG A 132 -16.87 -20.44 -1.14
C ARG A 132 -18.35 -20.06 -1.36
N GLY A 133 -18.83 -20.19 -2.59
CA GLY A 133 -20.23 -19.90 -2.95
C GLY A 133 -20.53 -18.43 -3.26
N SER A 134 -19.54 -17.53 -3.15
CA SER A 134 -19.67 -16.14 -3.61
C SER A 134 -19.43 -16.04 -5.11
N ALA A 135 -20.31 -15.32 -5.81
CA ALA A 135 -20.14 -14.99 -7.22
C ALA A 135 -19.05 -13.92 -7.43
N LEU A 136 -18.45 -13.91 -8.63
CA LEU A 136 -17.53 -12.85 -9.06
C LEU A 136 -18.19 -11.46 -8.95
N PRO A 137 -17.47 -10.43 -8.47
CA PRO A 137 -17.97 -9.05 -8.48
C PRO A 137 -18.38 -8.57 -9.87
N LEU A 138 -19.60 -8.01 -10.00
CA LEU A 138 -20.16 -7.53 -11.26
C LEU A 138 -19.24 -6.52 -11.97
N ALA A 139 -18.62 -5.61 -11.21
CA ALA A 139 -17.72 -4.59 -11.74
C ALA A 139 -16.51 -5.20 -12.49
N ILE A 140 -16.03 -6.37 -12.08
CA ILE A 140 -14.89 -7.04 -12.73
C ILE A 140 -15.32 -7.58 -14.10
N LYS A 141 -16.42 -8.34 -14.14
CA LYS A 141 -16.97 -8.89 -15.39
C LYS A 141 -17.29 -7.76 -16.37
N TYR A 142 -18.03 -6.75 -15.93
CA TYR A 142 -18.43 -5.62 -16.78
C TYR A 142 -17.23 -4.85 -17.34
N MET A 143 -16.20 -4.57 -16.51
CA MET A 143 -14.98 -3.90 -16.96
C MET A 143 -14.16 -4.76 -17.92
N PHE A 144 -14.06 -6.08 -17.69
CA PHE A 144 -13.29 -6.97 -18.56
C PHE A 144 -13.96 -7.17 -19.91
N ASP A 145 -15.29 -7.26 -19.94
CA ASP A 145 -16.05 -7.28 -21.19
C ASP A 145 -15.87 -5.98 -21.95
N PHE A 146 -15.91 -4.82 -21.28
CA PHE A 146 -15.61 -3.54 -21.90
C PHE A 146 -14.21 -3.53 -22.56
N LEU A 147 -13.18 -4.03 -21.88
CA LEU A 147 -11.83 -4.10 -22.44
C LEU A 147 -11.75 -5.03 -23.66
N ASP A 148 -12.45 -6.17 -23.61
CA ASP A 148 -12.52 -7.10 -24.73
C ASP A 148 -13.24 -6.45 -25.93
N GLU A 149 -14.35 -5.74 -25.71
CA GLU A 149 -15.04 -4.97 -26.75
C GLU A 149 -14.17 -3.85 -27.33
N GLN A 150 -13.39 -3.14 -26.51
CA GLN A 150 -12.47 -2.13 -27.03
C GLN A 150 -11.40 -2.77 -27.91
N ALA A 151 -10.87 -3.93 -27.52
CA ALA A 151 -9.92 -4.66 -28.35
C ALA A 151 -10.57 -5.11 -29.67
N ASP A 152 -11.82 -5.60 -29.64
CA ASP A 152 -12.57 -5.96 -30.86
C ASP A 152 -12.82 -4.76 -31.78
N LYS A 153 -13.25 -3.62 -31.23
CA LYS A 153 -13.47 -2.36 -31.96
C LYS A 153 -12.21 -1.86 -32.68
N HIS A 154 -11.03 -2.17 -32.14
CA HIS A 154 -9.73 -1.82 -32.71
C HIS A 154 -9.05 -2.98 -33.47
N CYS A 155 -9.76 -4.09 -33.73
CA CYS A 155 -9.26 -5.27 -34.43
C CYS A 155 -8.01 -5.90 -33.78
N ILE A 156 -7.91 -5.84 -32.44
CA ILE A 156 -6.82 -6.44 -31.67
C ILE A 156 -7.19 -7.87 -31.31
N SER A 157 -6.65 -8.83 -32.07
CA SER A 157 -6.83 -10.28 -31.85
C SER A 157 -5.78 -10.90 -30.92
N ASP A 158 -4.70 -10.18 -30.61
CA ASP A 158 -3.65 -10.64 -29.71
C ASP A 158 -4.14 -10.75 -28.26
N LEU A 159 -4.13 -11.97 -27.73
CA LEU A 159 -4.58 -12.28 -26.37
C LEU A 159 -3.65 -11.67 -25.31
N ASP A 160 -2.37 -11.49 -25.61
CA ASP A 160 -1.40 -10.92 -24.65
C ASP A 160 -1.70 -9.44 -24.39
N VAL A 161 -2.21 -8.71 -25.39
CA VAL A 161 -2.64 -7.32 -25.23
C VAL A 161 -3.84 -7.24 -24.29
N ARG A 162 -4.86 -8.09 -24.49
CA ARG A 162 -6.05 -8.15 -23.63
C ARG A 162 -5.70 -8.56 -22.21
N HIS A 163 -4.84 -9.58 -22.05
CA HIS A 163 -4.29 -9.99 -20.77
C HIS A 163 -3.59 -8.83 -20.07
N THR A 164 -2.73 -8.11 -20.80
CA THR A 164 -1.99 -6.96 -20.28
C THR A 164 -2.91 -5.83 -19.84
N TRP A 165 -3.97 -5.52 -20.60
CA TRP A 165 -4.96 -4.52 -20.22
C TRP A 165 -5.70 -4.90 -18.94
N LYS A 166 -6.20 -6.14 -18.86
CA LYS A 166 -6.87 -6.68 -17.66
C LYS A 166 -5.95 -6.64 -16.44
N SER A 167 -4.68 -7.04 -16.60
CA SER A 167 -3.68 -6.98 -15.53
C SER A 167 -3.38 -5.54 -15.09
N ASN A 168 -3.22 -4.62 -16.04
CA ASN A 168 -2.92 -3.21 -15.77
C ASN A 168 -4.10 -2.44 -15.18
N CYS A 169 -5.35 -2.86 -15.42
CA CYS A 169 -6.51 -2.15 -14.92
C CYS A 169 -6.88 -2.57 -13.49
N LEU A 170 -6.73 -3.85 -13.14
CA LEU A 170 -7.23 -4.40 -11.87
C LEU A 170 -6.11 -4.88 -10.93
N PRO A 171 -5.43 -6.03 -11.15
CA PRO A 171 -4.50 -6.55 -10.17
C PRO A 171 -3.32 -5.61 -9.90
N LEU A 172 -2.76 -4.96 -10.92
CA LEU A 172 -1.59 -4.09 -10.76
C LEU A 172 -1.92 -2.71 -10.18
N ARG A 173 -3.19 -2.31 -10.13
CA ARG A 173 -3.63 -1.01 -9.59
C ARG A 173 -4.30 -1.15 -8.23
N PHE A 174 -5.26 -2.06 -8.14
CA PHE A 174 -6.06 -2.26 -6.93
C PHE A 174 -5.40 -3.29 -6.01
N TRP A 175 -5.22 -4.54 -6.47
CA TRP A 175 -4.80 -5.63 -5.59
C TRP A 175 -3.38 -5.46 -5.06
N VAL A 176 -2.42 -5.06 -5.89
CA VAL A 176 -1.05 -4.73 -5.44
C VAL A 176 -1.09 -3.66 -4.35
N ASN A 177 -1.95 -2.65 -4.49
CA ASN A 177 -2.04 -1.58 -3.50
C ASN A 177 -2.61 -2.08 -2.17
N VAL A 178 -3.68 -2.91 -2.20
CA VAL A 178 -4.27 -3.52 -1.00
C VAL A 178 -3.30 -4.48 -0.31
N ILE A 179 -2.60 -5.32 -1.07
CA ILE A 179 -1.60 -6.27 -0.54
C ILE A 179 -0.47 -5.51 0.17
N LYS A 180 0.03 -4.43 -0.43
CA LYS A 180 1.09 -3.59 0.18
C LYS A 180 0.59 -2.76 1.35
N ASN A 181 -0.69 -2.39 1.36
CA ASN A 181 -1.27 -1.46 2.32
C ASN A 181 -2.52 -2.03 3.00
N PRO A 182 -2.38 -3.11 3.80
CA PRO A 182 -3.51 -3.73 4.49
C PRO A 182 -4.18 -2.78 5.51
N GLN A 183 -3.49 -1.73 5.96
CA GLN A 183 -4.07 -0.70 6.82
C GLN A 183 -5.15 0.15 6.13
N PHE A 184 -5.31 0.05 4.80
CA PHE A 184 -6.45 0.66 4.10
C PHE A 184 -7.75 -0.13 4.30
N VAL A 185 -7.65 -1.40 4.69
CA VAL A 185 -8.80 -2.30 4.87
C VAL A 185 -9.04 -2.61 6.35
N PHE A 186 -7.96 -2.70 7.14
CA PHE A 186 -8.01 -3.09 8.55
C PHE A 186 -7.41 -2.01 9.46
N ASP A 187 -7.96 -1.85 10.66
CA ASP A 187 -7.39 -0.99 11.71
C ASP A 187 -6.15 -1.66 12.32
N ILE A 188 -5.02 -1.56 11.62
CA ILE A 188 -3.75 -2.18 12.01
C ILE A 188 -2.58 -1.23 11.83
N HIS A 189 -1.56 -1.37 12.68
CA HIS A 189 -0.29 -0.68 12.51
C HIS A 189 0.68 -1.53 11.67
N LYS A 190 0.99 -1.07 10.45
CA LYS A 190 2.01 -1.68 9.59
C LYS A 190 3.40 -1.14 9.95
N ASN A 191 4.25 -1.98 10.51
CA ASN A 191 5.66 -1.65 10.75
C ASN A 191 6.53 -1.86 9.50
N SER A 192 7.76 -1.33 9.51
CA SER A 192 8.69 -1.36 8.36
C SER A 192 9.10 -2.78 7.92
N ILE A 193 9.21 -3.73 8.84
CA ILE A 193 9.57 -5.12 8.50
C ILE A 193 8.40 -5.79 7.78
N THR A 194 7.17 -5.60 8.28
CA THR A 194 5.96 -6.08 7.63
C THR A 194 5.81 -5.47 6.24
N ASP A 195 6.07 -4.17 6.08
CA ASP A 195 6.04 -3.48 4.79
C ASP A 195 7.02 -4.09 3.77
N ALA A 196 8.26 -4.37 4.20
CA ALA A 196 9.25 -5.04 3.36
C ALA A 196 8.81 -6.45 2.93
N CYS A 197 8.24 -7.24 3.86
CA CYS A 197 7.72 -8.58 3.55
C CYS A 197 6.54 -8.53 2.57
N LEU A 198 5.58 -7.62 2.79
CA LEU A 198 4.43 -7.46 1.88
C LEU A 198 4.85 -6.95 0.51
N SER A 199 5.92 -6.17 0.41
CA SER A 199 6.48 -5.75 -0.88
C SER A 199 7.03 -6.93 -1.69
N VAL A 200 7.63 -7.93 -1.03
CA VAL A 200 8.05 -9.17 -1.71
C VAL A 200 6.84 -9.95 -2.23
N VAL A 201 5.80 -10.13 -1.41
CA VAL A 201 4.57 -10.82 -1.83
C VAL A 201 3.88 -10.08 -2.97
N ALA A 202 3.78 -8.75 -2.89
CA ALA A 202 3.20 -7.93 -3.95
C ALA A 202 4.02 -8.03 -5.25
N GLN A 203 5.36 -8.09 -5.18
CA GLN A 203 6.17 -8.32 -6.37
C GLN A 203 5.89 -9.68 -7.00
N THR A 204 5.77 -10.74 -6.20
CA THR A 204 5.39 -12.07 -6.70
C THR A 204 4.01 -12.06 -7.38
N PHE A 205 3.05 -11.33 -6.80
CA PHE A 205 1.72 -11.14 -7.40
C PHE A 205 1.78 -10.36 -8.73
N MET A 206 2.65 -9.36 -8.84
CA MET A 206 2.87 -8.64 -10.11
C MET A 206 3.48 -9.56 -11.17
N ASP A 207 4.48 -10.36 -10.78
CA ASP A 207 5.16 -11.29 -11.68
C ASP A 207 4.21 -12.38 -12.21
N SER A 208 3.22 -12.82 -11.42
CA SER A 208 2.20 -13.77 -11.88
C SER A 208 1.22 -13.18 -12.90
N CYS A 209 1.08 -11.86 -12.96
CA CYS A 209 0.22 -11.18 -13.93
C CYS A 209 0.89 -10.91 -15.28
N SER A 210 2.21 -11.11 -15.38
CA SER A 210 3.00 -10.82 -16.60
C SER A 210 2.89 -11.94 -17.63
N THR A 211 2.79 -11.60 -18.91
CA THR A 211 2.89 -12.56 -20.03
C THR A 211 4.34 -12.95 -20.34
N SER A 212 5.31 -12.09 -19.97
CA SER A 212 6.74 -12.30 -20.23
C SER A 212 7.31 -13.51 -19.50
N GLU A 213 8.22 -14.23 -20.15
CA GLU A 213 8.95 -15.32 -19.51
C GLU A 213 9.74 -14.87 -18.28
N HIS A 214 9.72 -15.72 -17.25
CA HIS A 214 10.43 -15.47 -16.01
C HIS A 214 11.91 -15.84 -16.14
N LYS A 215 12.71 -14.96 -16.75
CA LYS A 215 14.16 -15.18 -16.91
C LYS A 215 14.88 -15.04 -15.57
N LEU A 216 15.52 -16.13 -15.14
CA LEU A 216 16.33 -16.20 -13.93
C LEU A 216 17.81 -16.33 -14.31
N GLY A 217 18.65 -15.58 -13.61
CA GLY A 217 20.09 -15.58 -13.77
C GLY A 217 20.80 -15.38 -12.44
N LYS A 218 22.13 -15.47 -12.45
CA LYS A 218 22.96 -15.30 -11.25
C LYS A 218 22.77 -13.93 -10.57
N ASP A 219 22.41 -12.92 -11.35
CA ASP A 219 22.18 -11.54 -10.88
C ASP A 219 20.70 -11.25 -10.58
N SER A 220 19.83 -12.27 -10.60
CA SER A 220 18.42 -12.09 -10.22
C SER A 220 18.30 -11.78 -8.73
N PRO A 221 17.48 -10.79 -8.33
CA PRO A 221 17.37 -10.41 -6.93
C PRO A 221 16.70 -11.52 -6.11
N SER A 222 17.03 -11.62 -4.82
CA SER A 222 16.65 -12.75 -3.97
C SER A 222 15.14 -12.96 -3.87
N ASN A 223 14.34 -11.89 -3.92
CA ASN A 223 12.87 -11.96 -3.95
C ASN A 223 12.34 -12.66 -5.20
N LYS A 224 12.99 -12.45 -6.36
CA LYS A 224 12.64 -13.11 -7.62
C LYS A 224 12.95 -14.60 -7.57
N LEU A 225 14.09 -14.97 -6.97
CA LEU A 225 14.47 -16.37 -6.79
C LEU A 225 13.58 -17.11 -5.77
N LEU A 226 13.06 -16.39 -4.76
CA LEU A 226 12.32 -16.96 -3.65
C LEU A 226 11.00 -17.63 -4.07
N TYR A 227 10.31 -17.06 -5.07
CA TYR A 227 9.03 -17.55 -5.60
C TYR A 227 9.12 -18.06 -7.06
N ALA A 228 10.32 -18.16 -7.61
CA ALA A 228 10.57 -18.57 -8.99
C ALA A 228 9.83 -19.86 -9.41
N LYS A 229 9.75 -20.84 -8.51
CA LYS A 229 9.10 -22.14 -8.76
C LYS A 229 7.57 -22.06 -8.72
N ASP A 230 7.01 -21.08 -8.02
CA ASP A 230 5.56 -20.94 -7.81
C ASP A 230 4.91 -20.06 -8.90
N ILE A 231 5.67 -19.11 -9.46
CA ILE A 231 5.19 -18.16 -10.48
C ILE A 231 4.51 -18.83 -11.68
N PRO A 232 5.04 -19.91 -12.29
CA PRO A 232 4.35 -20.58 -13.40
C PRO A 232 2.96 -21.09 -13.02
N ASN A 233 2.78 -21.60 -11.81
CA ASN A 233 1.46 -22.02 -11.33
C ASN A 233 0.52 -20.83 -11.12
N TYR A 234 1.01 -19.73 -10.55
CA TYR A 234 0.20 -18.52 -10.40
C TYR A 234 -0.19 -17.89 -11.75
N LYS A 235 0.70 -17.92 -12.76
CA LYS A 235 0.35 -17.48 -14.12
C LYS A 235 -0.81 -18.30 -14.70
N ASN A 236 -0.78 -19.61 -14.53
CA ASN A 236 -1.88 -20.49 -14.94
C ASN A 236 -3.21 -20.12 -14.25
N TRP A 237 -3.16 -19.68 -12.98
CA TRP A 237 -4.36 -19.20 -12.27
C TRP A 237 -4.90 -17.91 -12.88
N VAL A 238 -4.03 -16.96 -13.21
CA VAL A 238 -4.41 -15.69 -13.86
C VAL A 238 -5.01 -15.94 -15.24
N GLU A 239 -4.37 -16.77 -16.07
CA GLU A 239 -4.85 -17.12 -17.41
C GLU A 239 -6.23 -17.79 -17.34
N ARG A 240 -6.40 -18.75 -16.43
CA ARG A 240 -7.69 -19.40 -16.19
C ARG A 240 -8.73 -18.40 -15.73
N TYR A 241 -8.39 -17.54 -14.77
CA TYR A 241 -9.30 -16.51 -14.25
C TYR A 241 -9.82 -15.60 -15.37
N TYR A 242 -8.96 -15.11 -16.25
CA TYR A 242 -9.39 -14.28 -17.38
C TYR A 242 -10.22 -15.06 -18.40
N SER A 243 -9.88 -16.33 -18.66
CA SER A 243 -10.64 -17.18 -19.57
C SER A 243 -12.03 -17.55 -19.02
N ASP A 244 -12.13 -17.81 -17.73
CA ASP A 244 -13.40 -18.17 -17.09
C ASP A 244 -14.33 -16.95 -17.08
N ILE A 245 -13.81 -15.75 -16.79
CA ILE A 245 -14.60 -14.50 -16.83
C ILE A 245 -15.13 -14.22 -18.24
N SER A 246 -14.34 -14.43 -19.29
CA SER A 246 -14.80 -14.16 -20.66
C SER A 246 -15.92 -15.12 -21.09
N ARG A 247 -15.97 -16.33 -20.52
CA ARG A 247 -17.05 -17.31 -20.75
C ARG A 247 -18.31 -17.05 -19.92
N MET A 248 -18.25 -16.18 -18.92
CA MET A 248 -19.43 -15.83 -18.13
C MET A 248 -20.44 -15.05 -18.99
N PRO A 249 -21.75 -15.16 -18.69
CA PRO A 249 -22.78 -14.36 -19.35
C PRO A 249 -22.47 -12.87 -19.24
N VAL A 250 -22.74 -12.14 -20.33
CA VAL A 250 -22.62 -10.67 -20.37
C VAL A 250 -23.60 -10.05 -19.39
N ILE A 251 -23.16 -9.02 -18.67
CA ILE A 251 -24.02 -8.25 -17.76
C ILE A 251 -24.72 -7.18 -18.59
N SER A 252 -26.05 -7.07 -18.45
CA SER A 252 -26.81 -6.04 -19.16
C SER A 252 -26.55 -4.65 -18.58
N ASP A 253 -26.63 -3.61 -19.41
CA ASP A 253 -26.53 -2.21 -18.96
C ASP A 253 -27.59 -1.87 -17.91
N GLN A 254 -28.76 -2.51 -17.99
CA GLN A 254 -29.84 -2.34 -17.02
C GLN A 254 -29.43 -2.89 -15.64
N ASP A 255 -28.90 -4.10 -15.57
CA ASP A 255 -28.45 -4.72 -14.32
C ASP A 255 -27.27 -3.96 -13.72
N MET A 256 -26.31 -3.54 -14.56
CA MET A 256 -25.17 -2.76 -14.10
C MET A 256 -25.60 -1.38 -13.59
N SER A 257 -26.54 -0.73 -14.28
CA SER A 257 -27.10 0.56 -13.83
C SER A 257 -27.86 0.43 -12.51
N ALA A 258 -28.63 -0.65 -12.33
CA ALA A 258 -29.32 -0.93 -11.07
C ALA A 258 -28.33 -1.17 -9.93
N TYR A 259 -27.27 -1.95 -10.17
CA TYR A 259 -26.19 -2.15 -9.22
C TYR A 259 -25.51 -0.83 -8.82
N LEU A 260 -25.14 0.01 -9.80
CA LEU A 260 -24.48 1.30 -9.55
C LEU A 260 -25.38 2.30 -8.81
N ALA A 261 -26.68 2.31 -9.11
CA ALA A 261 -27.66 3.13 -8.41
C ALA A 261 -27.78 2.72 -6.94
N GLU A 262 -27.79 1.41 -6.66
CA GLU A 262 -27.82 0.90 -5.29
C GLU A 262 -26.54 1.24 -4.53
N GLN A 263 -25.36 1.07 -5.15
CA GLN A 263 -24.09 1.50 -4.53
C GLN A 263 -24.10 3.01 -4.23
N SER A 264 -24.57 3.84 -5.16
CA SER A 264 -24.67 5.29 -4.95
C SER A 264 -25.61 5.64 -3.79
N ARG A 265 -26.73 4.92 -3.65
CA ARG A 265 -27.67 5.08 -2.54
C ARG A 265 -27.06 4.71 -1.19
N LEU A 266 -26.32 3.60 -1.11
CA LEU A 266 -25.68 3.11 0.11
C LEU A 266 -24.59 4.06 0.63
N HIS A 267 -23.93 4.79 -0.26
CA HIS A 267 -22.79 5.64 0.05
C HIS A 267 -23.09 7.16 0.00
N LEU A 268 -24.35 7.56 -0.23
CA LEU A 268 -24.75 8.94 -0.50
C LEU A 268 -24.28 9.95 0.56
N SER A 269 -24.32 9.57 1.83
CA SER A 269 -23.99 10.45 2.97
C SER A 269 -22.61 10.19 3.56
N GLN A 270 -21.75 9.41 2.91
CA GLN A 270 -20.43 9.05 3.46
C GLN A 270 -19.35 10.09 3.16
N PHE A 271 -19.54 10.92 2.14
CA PHE A 271 -18.54 11.88 1.68
C PHE A 271 -19.13 13.29 1.56
N ASN A 272 -18.32 14.30 1.87
CA ASN A 272 -18.71 15.70 1.68
C ASN A 272 -18.42 16.15 0.25
N SER A 273 -19.45 16.13 -0.60
CA SER A 273 -19.33 16.56 -2.00
C SER A 273 -18.94 18.03 -2.15
N MET A 274 -19.32 18.91 -1.22
CA MET A 274 -18.97 20.33 -1.31
C MET A 274 -17.47 20.56 -1.12
N SER A 275 -16.84 19.83 -0.20
CA SER A 275 -15.37 19.88 -0.04
C SER A 275 -14.66 19.39 -1.30
N ALA A 276 -15.12 18.28 -1.89
CA ALA A 276 -14.54 17.77 -3.13
C ALA A 276 -14.71 18.76 -4.30
N LEU A 277 -15.89 19.38 -4.43
CA LEU A 277 -16.15 20.39 -5.46
C LEU A 277 -15.28 21.63 -5.29
N HIS A 278 -15.04 22.08 -4.05
CA HIS A 278 -14.14 23.20 -3.78
C HIS A 278 -12.71 22.91 -4.23
N GLU A 279 -12.18 21.73 -3.90
CA GLU A 279 -10.85 21.30 -4.34
C GLU A 279 -10.77 21.16 -5.87
N ILE A 280 -11.78 20.57 -6.51
CA ILE A 280 -11.85 20.45 -7.98
C ILE A 280 -11.91 21.84 -8.64
N TYR A 281 -12.65 22.79 -8.06
CA TYR A 281 -12.77 24.15 -8.60
C TYR A 281 -11.41 24.86 -8.68
N SER A 282 -10.49 24.57 -7.76
CA SER A 282 -9.12 25.12 -7.82
C SER A 282 -8.41 24.79 -9.15
N TYR A 283 -8.61 23.58 -9.67
CA TYR A 283 -8.08 23.16 -10.96
C TYR A 283 -8.81 23.82 -12.13
N ILE A 284 -10.13 24.03 -12.02
CA ILE A 284 -10.92 24.75 -13.04
C ILE A 284 -10.39 26.17 -13.21
N VAL A 285 -10.12 26.89 -12.12
CA VAL A 285 -9.57 28.24 -12.18
C VAL A 285 -8.15 28.23 -12.77
N LYS A 286 -7.32 27.27 -12.34
CA LYS A 286 -5.92 27.16 -12.78
C LYS A 286 -5.79 26.90 -14.29
N TYR A 287 -6.69 26.11 -14.87
CA TYR A 287 -6.65 25.69 -16.28
C TYR A 287 -7.85 26.24 -17.07
N LYS A 288 -8.36 27.40 -16.66
CA LYS A 288 -9.62 27.96 -17.17
C LYS A 288 -9.61 28.08 -18.69
N ASP A 289 -8.58 28.68 -19.26
CA ASP A 289 -8.55 28.98 -20.69
C ASP A 289 -8.44 27.71 -21.55
N GLU A 290 -7.65 26.73 -21.11
CA GLU A 290 -7.52 25.44 -21.76
C GLU A 290 -8.84 24.66 -21.73
N ILE A 291 -9.52 24.64 -20.59
CA ILE A 291 -10.82 23.96 -20.43
C ILE A 291 -11.88 24.64 -21.31
N LEU A 292 -12.01 25.96 -21.26
CA LEU A 292 -12.99 26.69 -22.06
C LEU A 292 -12.74 26.55 -23.56
N THR A 293 -11.47 26.51 -23.97
CA THR A 293 -11.08 26.25 -25.36
C THR A 293 -11.45 24.83 -25.77
N ALA A 294 -11.20 23.83 -24.93
CA ALA A 294 -11.59 22.45 -25.21
C ALA A 294 -13.12 22.30 -25.36
N LEU A 295 -13.89 22.95 -24.49
CA LEU A 295 -15.36 22.95 -24.55
C LEU A 295 -15.93 23.65 -25.80
N GLU A 296 -15.21 24.63 -26.35
CA GLU A 296 -15.60 25.30 -27.60
C GLU A 296 -15.28 24.44 -28.83
N ARG A 297 -14.19 23.66 -28.78
CA ARG A 297 -13.78 22.80 -29.91
C ARG A 297 -14.68 21.58 -30.05
N ASP A 298 -15.11 20.99 -28.93
CA ASP A 298 -15.95 19.81 -28.93
C ASP A 298 -17.40 20.11 -29.35
N GLU A 299 -17.93 19.33 -30.31
CA GLU A 299 -19.27 19.56 -30.87
C GLU A 299 -20.37 19.26 -29.86
N GLN A 300 -20.23 18.17 -29.08
CA GLN A 300 -21.22 17.79 -28.08
C GLN A 300 -21.31 18.83 -26.95
N SER A 301 -20.16 19.36 -26.53
CA SER A 301 -20.05 20.42 -25.54
C SER A 301 -20.71 21.72 -26.01
N ARG A 302 -20.53 22.11 -27.27
CA ARG A 302 -21.23 23.26 -27.88
C ARG A 302 -22.74 23.05 -27.92
N ARG A 303 -23.22 21.88 -28.37
CA ARG A 303 -24.66 21.55 -28.39
C ARG A 303 -25.29 21.67 -27.00
N GLN A 304 -24.56 21.30 -25.94
CA GLN A 304 -25.02 21.38 -24.55
C GLN A 304 -24.72 22.73 -23.85
N ARG A 305 -24.10 23.68 -24.55
CA ARG A 305 -23.66 25.00 -24.05
C ARG A 305 -22.78 24.91 -22.79
N LEU A 306 -21.90 23.90 -22.72
CA LEU A 306 -21.09 23.63 -21.52
C LEU A 306 -20.10 24.76 -21.20
N ARG A 307 -19.52 25.40 -22.22
CA ARG A 307 -18.63 26.56 -22.04
C ARG A 307 -19.31 27.68 -21.24
N SER A 308 -20.48 28.12 -21.70
CA SER A 308 -21.25 29.19 -21.06
C SER A 308 -21.67 28.82 -19.63
N LYS A 309 -22.07 27.56 -19.40
CA LYS A 309 -22.38 27.07 -18.04
C LYS A 309 -21.17 27.15 -17.11
N LEU A 310 -19.99 26.78 -17.59
CA LEU A 310 -18.76 26.86 -16.80
C LEU A 310 -18.36 28.32 -16.52
N GLU A 311 -18.46 29.21 -17.51
CA GLU A 311 -18.25 30.65 -17.32
C GLU A 311 -19.20 31.23 -16.28
N GLN A 312 -20.46 30.81 -16.27
CA GLN A 312 -21.42 31.20 -15.23
C GLN A 312 -20.97 30.75 -13.84
N VAL A 313 -20.55 29.49 -13.68
CA VAL A 313 -20.03 28.98 -12.39
C VAL A 313 -18.83 29.80 -11.93
N ILE A 314 -17.87 30.07 -12.82
CA ILE A 314 -16.68 30.86 -12.50
C ILE A 314 -17.05 32.27 -12.04
N ASN A 315 -17.96 32.93 -12.76
CA ASN A 315 -18.41 34.29 -12.42
C ASN A 315 -19.15 34.30 -11.08
N THR A 316 -20.03 33.33 -10.82
CA THR A 316 -20.75 33.22 -9.55
C THR A 316 -19.80 33.02 -8.36
N MET A 317 -18.79 32.15 -8.53
CA MET A 317 -17.80 31.89 -7.48
C MET A 317 -16.87 33.09 -7.23
N ALA A 318 -16.54 33.87 -8.27
CA ALA A 318 -15.75 35.10 -8.15
C ALA A 318 -16.50 36.24 -7.43
N LEU A 319 -17.84 36.29 -7.55
CA LEU A 319 -18.69 37.26 -6.83
C LEU A 319 -18.92 36.89 -5.35
N ALA A 320 -18.70 35.62 -5.00
CA ALA A 320 -18.88 35.10 -3.64
C ALA A 320 -17.57 35.05 -2.83
N SER A 321 -16.44 35.44 -3.45
CA SER A 321 -15.10 35.54 -2.83
C SER A 321 -14.81 36.96 -2.40
#